data_AF-A0A849ZMB3-F1
#
_entry.id   AF-A0A849ZMB3-F1
#
_cell.length_a   1.000
_cell.length_b   1.000
_cell.length_c   1.000
_cell.angle_alpha   90.00
_cell.angle_beta   90.00
_cell.angle_gamma   90.00
#
_symmetry.space_group_name_H-M   'P 1'
#
loop_
_entity.id
_entity.type
_entity.pdbx_description
1 polymer ?
#
loop_
_entity_poly.entity_id
_entity_poly.type
_entity_poly.pdbx_seq_one_letter_code
_entity_poly.pdbx_strand_id
1 'polypeptide(L)'
;MRLRRAFAFLEILFVLLILGLLIGSFSWFGGLADSADSGAATNTLNRAQATGCEASRRAAEANIEMWLVSHSGGQISGDLLRASGVSTRCPHSRTGGTFVYLNGTVYCTDHFPPVAPAPQAPVSPPPALSSGAGTTQGGRPNPIPGVRLPPMP
;
A
#
# COMPACT_ATOMS: atom_id res chain seq x y z
N MET A 1 -17.02 -3.36 -71.35
CA MET A 1 -17.35 -2.60 -70.11
C MET A 1 -17.81 -3.46 -68.93
N ARG A 2 -18.37 -4.68 -69.13
CA ARG A 2 -18.85 -5.54 -68.03
C ARG A 2 -17.75 -6.12 -67.12
N LEU A 3 -16.57 -6.47 -67.66
CA LEU A 3 -15.43 -6.96 -66.86
C LEU A 3 -14.85 -5.91 -65.89
N ARG A 4 -14.81 -4.63 -66.29
CA ARG A 4 -14.28 -3.55 -65.42
C ARG A 4 -15.17 -3.31 -64.19
N ARG A 5 -16.49 -3.50 -64.34
CA ARG A 5 -17.43 -3.39 -63.22
C ARG A 5 -17.31 -4.59 -62.27
N ALA A 6 -17.17 -5.81 -62.81
CA ALA A 6 -16.97 -7.01 -62.00
C ALA A 6 -15.67 -6.94 -61.18
N PHE A 7 -14.59 -6.40 -61.75
CA PHE A 7 -13.32 -6.22 -61.05
C PHE A 7 -13.43 -5.22 -59.89
N ALA A 8 -14.09 -4.07 -60.13
CA ALA A 8 -14.33 -3.07 -59.09
C ALA A 8 -15.18 -3.61 -57.92
N PHE A 9 -16.18 -4.45 -58.21
CA PHE A 9 -16.97 -5.10 -57.17
C PHE A 9 -16.16 -6.08 -56.33
N LEU A 10 -15.28 -6.86 -56.97
CA LEU A 10 -14.43 -7.83 -56.28
C LEU A 10 -13.40 -7.13 -55.38
N GLU A 11 -12.84 -6.03 -55.85
CA GLU A 11 -11.92 -5.18 -55.07
C GLU A 11 -12.61 -4.58 -53.84
N ILE A 12 -13.79 -3.97 -54.01
CA ILE A 12 -14.56 -3.40 -52.89
C ILE A 12 -14.93 -4.48 -51.87
N LEU A 13 -15.34 -5.65 -52.32
CA LEU A 13 -15.70 -6.76 -51.44
C LEU A 13 -14.49 -7.25 -50.63
N PHE A 14 -13.31 -7.31 -51.26
CA PHE A 14 -12.07 -7.71 -50.59
C PHE A 14 -11.64 -6.71 -49.51
N VAL A 15 -11.76 -5.41 -49.78
CA VAL A 15 -11.47 -4.35 -48.80
C VAL A 15 -12.42 -4.44 -47.61
N LEU A 16 -13.73 -4.64 -47.85
CA LEU A 16 -14.72 -4.77 -46.77
C LEU A 16 -14.48 -6.02 -45.91
N LEU A 17 -14.04 -7.12 -46.51
CA LEU A 17 -13.71 -8.35 -45.79
C LEU A 17 -12.50 -8.16 -44.87
N ILE A 18 -11.44 -7.50 -45.35
CA ILE A 18 -10.27 -7.17 -44.53
C ILE A 18 -10.66 -6.23 -43.38
N LEU A 19 -11.47 -5.20 -43.67
CA LEU A 19 -11.92 -4.25 -42.65
C LEU A 19 -12.78 -4.94 -41.58
N GLY A 20 -13.68 -5.84 -41.98
CA GLY A 20 -14.48 -6.65 -41.06
C GLY A 20 -13.65 -7.58 -40.18
N LEU A 21 -12.60 -8.20 -40.74
CA LEU A 21 -11.65 -9.01 -39.97
C LEU A 21 -10.82 -8.15 -39.00
N LEU A 22 -10.37 -6.97 -39.40
CA LEU A 22 -9.68 -6.05 -38.49
C LEU A 22 -10.60 -5.61 -37.34
N ILE A 23 -11.82 -5.15 -37.64
CA ILE A 23 -12.77 -4.70 -36.63
C ILE A 23 -13.19 -5.86 -35.71
N GLY A 24 -13.43 -7.05 -36.27
CA GLY A 24 -13.78 -8.26 -35.51
C GLY A 24 -12.64 -8.76 -34.63
N SER A 25 -11.40 -8.74 -35.13
CA SER A 25 -10.22 -9.11 -34.34
C SER A 25 -9.94 -8.08 -33.23
N PHE A 26 -10.05 -6.78 -33.50
CA PHE A 26 -9.90 -5.75 -32.47
C PHE A 26 -11.00 -5.80 -31.41
N SER A 27 -12.25 -6.11 -31.76
CA SER A 27 -13.32 -6.21 -30.77
C SER A 27 -13.23 -7.49 -29.94
N TRP A 28 -12.71 -8.59 -30.49
CA TRP A 28 -12.51 -9.83 -29.73
C TRP A 28 -11.27 -9.77 -28.81
N PHE A 29 -10.16 -9.17 -29.25
CA PHE A 29 -8.95 -9.02 -28.43
C PHE A 29 -8.97 -7.77 -27.52
N GLY A 30 -9.60 -6.67 -27.95
CA GLY A 30 -9.72 -5.43 -27.16
C GLY A 30 -10.60 -5.60 -25.93
N GLY A 31 -11.72 -6.31 -26.05
CA GLY A 31 -12.60 -6.60 -24.91
C GLY A 31 -11.96 -7.49 -23.85
N LEU A 32 -11.03 -8.38 -24.24
CA LEU A 32 -10.24 -9.21 -23.33
C LEU A 32 -9.10 -8.44 -22.67
N ALA A 33 -8.43 -7.55 -23.41
CA ALA A 33 -7.34 -6.72 -22.88
C ALA A 33 -7.84 -5.68 -21.88
N ASP A 34 -8.92 -4.95 -22.20
CA ASP A 34 -9.48 -3.91 -21.31
C ASP A 34 -10.07 -4.51 -20.02
N SER A 35 -10.64 -5.73 -20.11
CA SER A 35 -11.19 -6.43 -18.94
C SER A 35 -10.11 -7.07 -18.06
N ALA A 36 -9.01 -7.55 -18.65
CA ALA A 36 -7.90 -8.14 -17.91
C ALA A 36 -7.05 -7.08 -17.20
N ASP A 37 -6.75 -5.96 -17.86
CA ASP A 37 -5.97 -4.87 -17.25
C ASP A 37 -6.75 -4.14 -16.15
N SER A 38 -8.05 -3.92 -16.34
CA SER A 38 -8.89 -3.34 -15.28
C SER A 38 -9.04 -4.28 -14.07
N GLY A 39 -9.17 -5.60 -14.27
CA GLY A 39 -9.19 -6.59 -13.20
C GLY A 39 -7.86 -6.74 -12.44
N ALA A 40 -6.73 -6.63 -13.13
CA ALA A 40 -5.39 -6.70 -12.53
C ALA A 40 -5.03 -5.40 -11.80
N ALA A 41 -5.32 -4.23 -12.39
CA ALA A 41 -5.10 -2.93 -11.76
C ALA A 41 -5.98 -2.74 -10.51
N THR A 42 -7.24 -3.18 -10.55
CA THR A 42 -8.12 -3.11 -9.36
C THR A 42 -7.65 -4.06 -8.25
N ASN A 43 -7.17 -5.26 -8.58
CA ASN A 43 -6.61 -6.18 -7.58
C ASN A 43 -5.33 -5.65 -6.92
N THR A 44 -4.43 -5.05 -7.68
CA THR A 44 -3.18 -4.47 -7.14
C THR A 44 -3.47 -3.25 -6.27
N LEU A 45 -4.40 -2.38 -6.68
CA LEU A 45 -4.84 -1.23 -5.87
C LEU A 45 -5.51 -1.68 -4.55
N ASN A 46 -6.37 -2.68 -4.60
CA ASN A 46 -7.02 -3.21 -3.39
C ASN A 46 -5.99 -3.86 -2.43
N ARG A 47 -4.98 -4.57 -2.95
CA ARG A 47 -3.87 -5.09 -2.13
C ARG A 47 -2.99 -3.99 -1.54
N ALA A 48 -2.69 -2.95 -2.32
CA ALA A 48 -1.94 -1.80 -1.83
C ALA A 48 -2.69 -1.06 -0.70
N GLN A 49 -4.02 -0.93 -0.84
CA GLN A 49 -4.86 -0.35 0.21
C GLN A 49 -4.88 -1.22 1.47
N ALA A 50 -4.99 -2.55 1.33
CA ALA A 50 -4.94 -3.48 2.46
C ALA A 50 -3.59 -3.45 3.20
N THR A 51 -2.48 -3.44 2.47
CA THR A 51 -1.12 -3.37 3.06
C THR A 51 -0.85 -2.01 3.71
N GLY A 52 -1.29 -0.91 3.11
CA GLY A 52 -1.22 0.42 3.71
C GLY A 52 -2.07 0.54 4.98
N CYS A 53 -3.24 -0.09 5.01
CA CYS A 53 -4.05 -0.21 6.23
C CYS A 53 -3.34 -1.03 7.31
N GLU A 54 -2.66 -2.12 6.96
CA GLU A 54 -1.90 -2.92 7.93
C GLU A 54 -0.74 -2.13 8.54
N ALA A 55 0.04 -1.41 7.72
CA ALA A 55 1.13 -0.57 8.21
C ALA A 55 0.60 0.54 9.13
N SER A 56 -0.49 1.20 8.73
CA SER A 56 -1.15 2.23 9.54
C SER A 56 -1.68 1.67 10.86
N ARG A 57 -2.21 0.44 10.84
CA ARG A 57 -2.68 -0.27 12.05
C ARG A 57 -1.53 -0.54 13.01
N ARG A 58 -0.39 -1.06 12.54
CA ARG A 58 0.79 -1.29 13.38
C ARG A 58 1.34 0.00 13.99
N ALA A 59 1.33 1.09 13.22
CA ALA A 59 1.71 2.40 13.76
C ALA A 59 0.72 2.89 14.84
N ALA A 60 -0.58 2.67 14.64
CA ALA A 60 -1.60 2.98 15.65
C ALA A 60 -1.43 2.14 16.92
N GLU A 61 -1.15 0.84 16.79
CA GLU A 61 -0.83 -0.07 17.91
C GLU A 61 0.34 0.46 18.73
N ALA A 62 1.48 0.77 18.08
CA ALA A 62 2.65 1.31 18.77
C ALA A 62 2.37 2.65 19.49
N ASN A 63 1.57 3.54 18.88
CA ASN A 63 1.19 4.80 19.50
C ASN A 63 0.27 4.59 20.72
N ILE A 64 -0.65 3.63 20.65
CA ILE A 64 -1.54 3.28 21.76
C ILE A 64 -0.74 2.65 22.91
N GLU A 65 0.22 1.77 22.60
CA GLU A 65 1.12 1.19 23.60
C GLU A 65 1.94 2.27 24.31
N MET A 66 2.51 3.22 23.56
CA MET A 66 3.24 4.35 24.14
C MET A 66 2.32 5.24 25.01
N TRP A 67 1.08 5.46 24.57
CA TRP A 67 0.09 6.18 25.36
C TRP A 67 -0.23 5.43 26.67
N LEU A 68 -0.42 4.10 26.61
CA LEU A 68 -0.69 3.25 27.76
C LEU A 68 0.42 3.27 28.81
N VAL A 69 1.68 3.35 28.39
CA VAL A 69 2.83 3.51 29.30
C VAL A 69 2.71 4.80 30.11
N SER A 70 2.23 5.89 29.49
CA SER A 70 2.02 7.17 30.16
C SER A 70 0.68 7.30 30.90
N HIS A 71 -0.29 6.41 30.62
CA HIS A 71 -1.66 6.46 31.16
C HIS A 71 -2.09 5.09 31.71
N SER A 72 -1.28 4.53 32.61
CA SER A 72 -1.56 3.25 33.24
C SER A 72 -2.82 3.33 34.13
N GLY A 73 -3.90 2.65 33.74
CA GLY A 73 -5.13 2.52 34.54
C GLY A 73 -6.36 3.26 34.00
N GLY A 74 -6.22 4.05 32.92
CA GLY A 74 -7.36 4.65 32.22
C GLY A 74 -8.08 3.66 31.30
N GLN A 75 -9.40 3.79 31.15
CA GLN A 75 -10.11 3.08 30.07
C GLN A 75 -9.69 3.68 28.72
N ILE A 76 -9.30 2.83 27.77
CA ILE A 76 -8.96 3.24 26.42
C ILE A 76 -10.27 3.55 25.69
N SER A 77 -10.50 4.82 25.36
CA SER A 77 -11.59 5.23 24.47
C SER A 77 -11.03 5.92 23.24
N GLY A 78 -11.75 5.79 22.11
CA GLY A 78 -11.36 6.46 20.86
C GLY A 78 -11.30 7.98 21.00
N ASP A 79 -12.12 8.56 21.88
CA ASP A 79 -12.14 10.00 22.14
C ASP A 79 -10.89 10.46 22.92
N LEU A 80 -10.42 9.67 23.88
CA LEU A 80 -9.18 9.94 24.61
C LEU A 80 -7.94 9.84 23.71
N LEU A 81 -7.94 8.85 22.80
CA LEU A 81 -6.89 8.71 21.78
C LEU A 81 -6.90 9.90 20.82
N ARG A 82 -8.07 10.36 20.39
CA ARG A 82 -8.19 11.56 19.54
C ARG A 82 -7.75 12.83 20.27
N ALA A 83 -8.11 12.97 21.54
CA ALA A 83 -7.72 14.10 22.38
C ALA A 83 -6.21 14.15 22.64
N SER A 84 -5.55 13.00 22.70
CA SER A 84 -4.09 12.88 22.84
C SER A 84 -3.32 13.02 21.52
N GLY A 85 -4.02 13.29 20.41
CA GLY A 85 -3.40 13.48 19.09
C GLY A 85 -3.08 12.19 18.35
N VAL A 86 -3.51 11.03 18.86
CA VAL A 86 -3.36 9.75 18.16
C VAL A 86 -4.38 9.69 17.02
N SER A 87 -3.91 9.44 15.80
CA SER A 87 -4.78 9.36 14.63
C SER A 87 -5.67 8.12 14.69
N THR A 88 -6.97 8.31 14.97
CA THR A 88 -7.96 7.21 15.00
C THR A 88 -8.60 6.92 13.65
N ARG A 89 -8.18 7.62 12.59
CA ARG A 89 -8.74 7.48 11.23
C ARG A 89 -7.82 6.63 10.37
N CYS A 90 -8.40 5.69 9.62
CA CYS A 90 -7.66 4.92 8.64
C CYS A 90 -7.47 5.77 7.37
N PRO A 91 -6.22 6.14 6.99
CA PRO A 91 -5.98 6.97 5.81
C PRO A 91 -6.27 6.24 4.49
N HIS A 92 -6.35 4.92 4.53
CA HIS A 92 -6.55 4.07 3.34
C HIS A 92 -8.00 3.60 3.19
N SER A 93 -8.88 3.96 4.13
CA SER A 93 -10.30 3.71 3.97
C SER A 93 -10.91 4.67 2.96
N ARG A 94 -11.67 4.14 2.01
CA ARG A 94 -12.49 4.93 1.08
C ARG A 94 -13.73 5.53 1.73
N THR A 95 -14.24 4.88 2.78
CA THR A 95 -15.46 5.24 3.51
C THR A 95 -15.18 6.08 4.76
N GLY A 96 -13.90 6.31 5.09
CA GLY A 96 -13.48 7.10 6.24
C GLY A 96 -13.46 6.31 7.56
N GLY A 97 -13.21 5.00 7.47
CA GLY A 97 -13.12 4.07 8.59
C GLY A 97 -12.22 4.52 9.72
N THR A 98 -12.53 3.97 10.89
CA THR A 98 -11.84 4.30 12.13
C THR A 98 -11.16 3.08 12.70
N PHE A 99 -10.11 3.33 13.47
CA PHE A 99 -9.44 2.32 14.26
C PHE A 99 -10.17 2.14 15.57
N VAL A 100 -10.56 0.90 15.85
CA VAL A 100 -11.25 0.48 17.07
C VAL A 100 -10.33 -0.45 17.85
N TYR A 101 -10.13 -0.17 19.13
CA TYR A 101 -9.29 -1.00 19.99
C TYR A 101 -10.17 -1.99 20.77
N LEU A 102 -10.01 -3.29 20.51
CA LEU A 102 -10.68 -4.37 21.24
C LEU A 102 -9.65 -5.39 21.73
N ASN A 103 -9.67 -5.72 23.02
CA ASN A 103 -8.88 -6.82 23.59
C ASN A 103 -7.37 -6.81 23.28
N GLY A 104 -6.73 -5.63 23.20
CA GLY A 104 -5.30 -5.56 22.90
C GLY A 104 -4.94 -5.48 21.42
N THR A 105 -5.93 -5.51 20.52
CA THR A 105 -5.72 -5.44 19.08
C THR A 105 -6.46 -4.24 18.50
N VAL A 106 -5.84 -3.55 17.54
CA VAL A 106 -6.48 -2.46 16.79
C VAL A 106 -7.15 -3.05 15.56
N TYR A 107 -8.39 -2.63 15.26
CA TYR A 107 -9.14 -3.07 14.09
C TYR A 107 -9.55 -1.88 13.24
N CYS A 108 -9.48 -2.00 11.92
CA CYS A 108 -10.06 -1.01 11.02
C CYS A 108 -11.47 -1.46 10.65
N THR A 109 -12.46 -0.56 10.76
CA THR A 109 -13.87 -0.88 10.46
C THR A 109 -14.11 -1.35 9.02
N ASP A 110 -13.29 -0.91 8.06
CA ASP A 110 -13.46 -1.27 6.64
C ASP A 110 -12.55 -2.40 6.16
N HIS A 111 -11.56 -2.80 6.97
CA HIS A 111 -10.58 -3.81 6.61
C HIS A 111 -10.52 -4.85 7.73
N PHE A 112 -11.51 -5.75 7.71
CA PHE A 112 -11.71 -6.83 8.68
C PHE A 112 -11.85 -8.17 7.94
N PRO A 113 -11.24 -9.30 8.39
CA PRO A 113 -10.32 -9.52 9.50
C PRO A 113 -8.84 -9.32 9.08
N PRO A 114 -7.86 -9.38 10.02
CA PRO A 114 -6.45 -9.48 9.64
C PRO A 114 -6.29 -10.64 8.65
N VAL A 115 -5.73 -10.35 7.47
CA VAL A 115 -5.12 -11.40 6.66
C VAL A 115 -4.11 -12.05 7.60
N ALA A 116 -4.29 -13.33 7.94
CA ALA A 116 -3.29 -14.07 8.68
C ALA A 116 -1.95 -13.76 8.02
N PRO A 117 -0.91 -13.34 8.77
CA PRO A 117 0.35 -12.98 8.18
C PRO A 117 0.72 -14.12 7.23
N ALA A 118 0.82 -13.81 5.94
CA ALA A 118 1.23 -14.81 4.97
C ALA A 118 2.47 -15.48 5.56
N PRO A 119 2.58 -16.82 5.57
CA PRO A 119 3.69 -17.53 6.18
C PRO A 119 4.95 -16.78 5.79
N GLN A 120 5.57 -16.10 6.77
CA GLN A 120 6.74 -15.30 6.48
C GLN A 120 7.71 -16.30 5.88
N ALA A 121 8.01 -16.15 4.60
CA ALA A 121 9.06 -16.94 3.98
C ALA A 121 10.24 -16.80 4.94
N PRO A 122 10.83 -17.93 5.39
CA PRO A 122 11.79 -17.93 6.48
C PRO A 122 12.79 -16.82 6.21
N VAL A 123 12.74 -15.79 7.06
CA VAL A 123 13.63 -14.64 6.95
C VAL A 123 15.00 -15.25 7.07
N SER A 124 15.71 -15.28 5.95
CA SER A 124 17.06 -15.84 5.93
C SER A 124 17.83 -15.04 6.99
N PRO A 125 18.43 -15.72 7.99
CA PRO A 125 19.13 -15.01 9.05
C PRO A 125 20.11 -14.03 8.39
N PRO A 126 20.21 -12.79 8.91
CA PRO A 126 21.20 -11.85 8.39
C PRO A 126 22.56 -12.56 8.37
N PRO A 127 23.36 -12.40 7.30
CA PRO A 127 24.68 -13.02 7.24
C PRO A 127 25.41 -12.65 8.53
N ALA A 128 25.87 -13.67 9.25
CA ALA A 128 26.57 -13.49 10.51
C ALA A 128 27.68 -12.45 10.28
N LEU A 129 27.55 -11.28 10.92
CA LEU A 129 28.65 -10.33 10.99
C LEU A 129 29.81 -11.10 11.61
N SER A 130 30.79 -11.49 10.80
CA SER A 130 32.05 -11.98 11.31
C SER A 130 32.60 -10.87 12.19
N SER A 131 32.72 -11.16 13.47
CA SER A 131 33.41 -10.36 14.47
C SER A 131 34.88 -10.24 14.10
N GLY A 132 35.17 -9.41 13.11
CA GLY A 132 36.50 -8.91 12.82
C GLY A 132 36.84 -7.89 13.90
N ALA A 133 37.73 -8.28 14.80
CA ALA A 133 38.36 -7.41 15.77
C ALA A 133 38.99 -6.20 15.05
N GLY A 134 38.27 -5.08 15.05
CA GLY A 134 38.72 -3.79 14.57
C GLY A 134 39.03 -2.89 15.75
N THR A 135 40.32 -2.62 15.93
CA THR A 135 40.97 -1.87 16.99
C THR A 135 40.30 -0.54 17.31
N THR A 136 40.11 -0.28 18.60
CA THR A 136 39.78 1.01 19.21
C THR A 136 40.70 2.12 18.73
N GLN A 137 40.17 3.09 17.98
CA GLN A 137 40.80 4.39 17.80
C GLN A 137 39.84 5.47 18.32
N GLY A 138 40.17 6.01 19.49
CA GLY A 138 39.40 7.03 20.18
C GLY A 138 39.31 8.32 19.36
N GLY A 139 38.17 8.55 18.73
CA GLY A 139 37.77 9.84 18.20
C GLY A 139 37.21 10.71 19.34
N ARG A 140 37.94 11.74 19.72
CA ARG A 140 37.44 12.80 20.63
C ARG A 140 36.20 13.47 20.01
N PRO A 141 35.14 13.76 20.79
CA PRO A 141 34.07 14.60 20.30
C PRO A 141 34.59 16.03 20.07
N ASN A 142 34.37 16.52 18.85
CA ASN A 142 34.66 17.90 18.46
C ASN A 142 33.63 18.82 19.17
N PRO A 143 34.05 19.80 19.99
CA PRO A 143 33.10 20.71 20.61
C PRO A 143 32.45 21.60 19.53
N ILE A 144 31.12 21.58 19.46
CA ILE A 144 30.33 22.49 18.63
C ILE A 144 30.49 23.91 19.19
N PRO A 145 31.09 24.87 18.45
CA PRO A 145 31.16 26.24 18.90
C PRO A 145 29.78 26.88 18.74
N GLY A 146 29.16 27.33 19.84
CA GLY A 146 28.07 28.31 19.78
C GLY A 146 26.77 28.01 20.51
N VAL A 147 26.61 26.87 21.20
CA VAL A 147 25.37 26.61 21.95
C VAL A 147 25.47 27.24 23.35
N ARG A 148 25.03 28.50 23.49
CA ARG A 148 24.72 29.10 24.79
C ARG A 148 23.37 28.57 25.28
N LEU A 149 23.39 27.74 26.31
CA LEU A 149 22.18 27.36 27.05
C LEU A 149 21.66 28.57 27.85
N PRO A 150 20.34 28.85 27.84
CA PRO A 150 19.75 29.91 28.66
C PRO A 150 19.74 29.54 30.15
N PRO A 151 19.81 30.53 31.06
CA PRO A 151 19.67 30.28 32.50
C PRO A 151 18.23 29.84 32.80
N MET A 152 18.11 28.74 33.54
CA MET A 152 16.82 28.27 34.08
C MET A 152 16.46 29.04 35.36
N PRO A 153 15.16 29.31 35.61
CA PRO A 153 14.66 29.86 36.87
C PRO A 153 14.64 28.84 38.01
#